data_AF-A0AAX6BT81-F1
#
_entry.id   AF-A0AAX6BT81-F1
#
_cell.length_a   1.000
_cell.length_b   1.000
_cell.length_c   1.000
_cell.angle_alpha   90.00
_cell.angle_beta   90.00
_cell.angle_gamma   90.00
#
_symmetry.space_group_name_H-M   'P 1'
#
loop_
_entity.id
_entity.type
_entity.pdbx_description
1 polymer ?
#
loop_
_entity_poly.entity_id
_entity_poly.type
_entity_poly.pdbx_seq_one_letter_code
_entity_poly.pdbx_strand_id
1 'polypeptide(L)'
;MKSTGIVRKVDELGRVVIPIELRKVLAIKEKDPVEIFVNEDQIILKKYTPYNQCVVTGEITPQNKQYANGIVLSPRGAEILKHEIEFKYGIKA
;
A
#
# COMPACT_ATOMS: atom_id res chain seq x y z
N MET A 1 9.10 17.01 1.88
CA MET A 1 10.02 15.85 1.97
C MET A 1 10.80 15.93 3.27
N LYS A 2 11.08 14.80 3.94
CA LYS A 2 12.00 14.75 5.08
C LYS A 2 13.34 14.20 4.59
N SER A 3 14.42 14.94 4.80
CA SER A 3 15.77 14.45 4.49
C SER A 3 16.25 13.51 5.60
N THR A 4 16.74 12.33 5.23
CA THR A 4 17.32 11.37 6.17
C THR A 4 18.84 11.53 6.28
N GLY A 5 19.48 12.25 5.34
CA GLY A 5 20.93 12.40 5.27
C GLY A 5 21.72 11.10 5.00
N ILE A 6 21.04 10.00 4.69
CA ILE A 6 21.68 8.70 4.49
C ILE A 6 22.12 8.56 3.03
N VAL A 7 23.42 8.37 2.82
CA VAL A 7 24.01 8.11 1.50
C VAL A 7 24.39 6.63 1.37
N ARG A 8 24.07 6.01 0.24
CA ARG A 8 24.45 4.64 -0.10
C ARG A 8 25.04 4.60 -1.50
N LYS A 9 26.07 3.77 -1.67
CA LYS A 9 26.63 3.48 -2.98
C LYS A 9 25.71 2.53 -3.73
N VAL A 10 25.67 2.69 -5.03
CA VAL A 10 25.07 1.74 -5.96
C VAL A 10 26.01 0.55 -6.11
N ASP A 11 25.47 -0.66 -6.18
CA ASP A 11 26.28 -1.85 -6.45
C ASP A 11 26.60 -2.03 -7.95
N GLU A 12 27.34 -3.09 -8.28
CA GLU A 12 27.77 -3.37 -9.67
C GLU A 12 26.60 -3.60 -10.65
N LEU A 13 25.41 -3.89 -10.14
CA LEU A 13 24.22 -4.16 -10.94
C LEU A 13 23.22 -3.00 -10.94
N GLY A 14 23.57 -1.85 -10.35
CA GLY A 14 22.66 -0.71 -10.29
C GLY A 14 21.68 -0.74 -9.12
N ARG A 15 21.82 -1.65 -8.15
CA ARG A 15 20.89 -1.77 -7.02
C ARG A 15 21.30 -0.85 -5.87
N VAL A 16 20.31 -0.34 -5.15
CA VAL A 16 20.50 0.45 -3.92
C VAL A 16 19.86 -0.28 -2.75
N VAL A 17 20.57 -0.30 -1.62
CA VAL A 17 20.07 -0.91 -0.39
C VAL A 17 19.23 0.10 0.41
N ILE A 18 18.00 -0.27 0.75
CA ILE A 18 17.16 0.50 1.67
C ILE A 18 17.63 0.21 3.12
N PRO A 19 18.03 1.24 3.90
CA PRO A 19 18.41 1.09 5.30
C PRO A 19 17.35 0.35 6.13
N ILE A 20 17.80 -0.45 7.10
CA ILE A 20 16.91 -1.30 7.92
C ILE A 20 15.91 -0.46 8.73
N GLU A 21 16.30 0.74 9.15
CA GLU A 21 15.49 1.70 9.88
C GLU A 21 14.29 2.14 9.03
N LEU A 22 14.54 2.51 7.76
CA LEU A 22 13.48 2.91 6.83
C LEU A 22 12.55 1.75 6.49
N ARG A 23 13.09 0.54 6.34
CA ARG A 23 12.26 -0.67 6.14
C ARG A 23 11.30 -0.91 7.31
N LYS A 24 11.76 -0.74 8.55
CA LYS A 24 10.91 -0.86 9.74
C LYS A 24 9.82 0.21 9.78
N VAL A 25 10.17 1.47 9.54
CA VAL A 25 9.22 2.60 9.56
C VAL A 25 8.17 2.48 8.46
N LEU A 26 8.55 2.05 7.26
CA LEU A 26 7.66 1.89 6.12
C LEU A 26 6.98 0.50 6.06
N ALA A 27 7.26 -0.37 7.04
CA ALA A 27 6.79 -1.75 7.09
C ALA A 27 7.01 -2.50 5.76
N ILE A 28 8.21 -2.36 5.19
CA ILE A 28 8.68 -3.08 3.99
C ILE A 28 9.44 -4.33 4.46
N LYS A 29 8.87 -5.50 4.18
CA LYS A 29 9.46 -6.79 4.50
C LYS A 29 10.31 -7.32 3.35
N GLU A 30 11.04 -8.40 3.61
CA GLU A 30 11.77 -9.10 2.55
C GLU A 30 10.78 -9.59 1.48
N LYS A 31 11.13 -9.42 0.20
CA LYS A 31 10.30 -9.75 -0.97
C LYS A 31 9.03 -8.90 -1.15
N ASP A 32 8.79 -7.90 -0.31
CA ASP A 32 7.69 -6.97 -0.55
C ASP A 32 7.96 -6.16 -1.84
N PRO A 33 6.95 -6.04 -2.73
CA PRO A 33 7.07 -5.19 -3.91
C PRO A 33 7.17 -3.71 -3.51
N VAL A 34 8.01 -2.98 -4.23
CA VAL A 34 8.18 -1.53 -4.11
C VAL A 34 7.94 -0.92 -5.48
N GLU A 35 7.07 0.07 -5.53
CA GLU A 35 6.78 0.82 -6.75
C GLU A 35 7.79 1.95 -6.89
N ILE A 36 8.34 2.09 -8.10
CA ILE A 36 9.36 3.08 -8.44
C ILE A 36 8.70 4.14 -9.34
N PHE A 37 8.70 5.38 -8.87
CA PHE A 37 8.28 6.54 -9.64
C PHE A 37 9.48 7.41 -9.98
N VAL A 38 9.42 8.05 -11.15
CA VAL A 38 10.40 9.05 -11.58
C VAL A 38 9.70 10.41 -11.61
N ASN A 39 10.29 11.39 -10.95
CA ASN A 39 9.83 12.77 -11.00
C ASN A 39 11.03 13.68 -11.23
N GLU A 40 11.13 14.29 -12.42
CA GLU A 40 12.26 15.10 -12.85
C GLU A 40 13.59 14.36 -12.66
N ASP A 41 14.43 14.79 -11.72
CA ASP A 41 15.74 14.23 -11.38
C ASP A 41 15.70 13.30 -10.15
N GLN A 42 14.50 12.95 -9.65
CA GLN A 42 14.30 12.20 -8.42
C GLN A 42 13.65 10.84 -8.66
N ILE A 43 14.14 9.84 -7.92
CA ILE A 43 13.50 8.53 -7.80
C ILE A 43 12.69 8.52 -6.49
N ILE A 44 11.40 8.23 -6.60
CA ILE A 44 10.49 8.11 -5.46
C ILE A 44 10.10 6.65 -5.30
N LEU A 45 10.44 6.06 -4.16
CA LEU A 45 10.07 4.70 -3.80
C LEU A 45 8.81 4.72 -2.93
N LYS A 46 7.78 3.97 -3.31
CA LYS A 46 6.57 3.75 -2.50
C LYS A 46 6.35 2.26 -2.27
N LYS A 47 5.80 1.91 -1.10
CA LYS A 47 5.34 0.54 -0.86
C LYS A 47 4.28 0.22 -1.90
N TYR A 48 4.45 -0.85 -2.66
CA TYR A 48 3.47 -1.25 -3.67
C TYR A 48 2.23 -1.78 -2.95
N THR A 49 1.11 -1.10 -3.19
CA THR A 49 -0.22 -1.60 -2.84
C THR A 49 -0.93 -1.94 -4.14
N PRO A 50 -1.33 -3.20 -4.35
CA PRO A 50 -2.10 -3.57 -5.53
C PRO A 50 -3.34 -2.68 -5.66
N TYR A 51 -3.54 -2.08 -6.84
CA TYR A 51 -4.66 -1.16 -7.11
C TYR A 51 -6.04 -1.78 -6.83
N ASN A 52 -6.14 -3.11 -6.80
CA ASN A 52 -7.36 -3.84 -6.50
C ASN A 52 -7.31 -4.60 -5.16
N GLN A 53 -6.50 -4.20 -4.18
CA GLN A 53 -6.51 -4.86 -2.87
C GLN A 53 -7.68 -4.39 -2.01
N CYS A 54 -8.47 -5.33 -1.49
CA CYS A 54 -9.53 -5.01 -0.54
C CYS A 54 -8.95 -4.45 0.77
N VAL A 55 -9.43 -3.29 1.22
CA VAL A 55 -8.95 -2.67 2.47
C VAL A 55 -9.32 -3.45 3.73
N VAL A 56 -10.41 -4.21 3.70
CA VAL A 56 -10.92 -4.98 4.85
C VAL A 56 -10.26 -6.35 4.94
N THR A 57 -10.26 -7.11 3.84
CA THR A 57 -9.81 -8.51 3.82
C THR A 57 -8.38 -8.69 3.30
N GLY A 58 -7.82 -7.67 2.62
CA GLY A 58 -6.54 -7.78 1.94
C GLY A 58 -6.56 -8.62 0.66
N GLU A 59 -7.72 -9.16 0.26
CA GLU A 59 -7.88 -9.98 -0.94
C GLU A 59 -7.65 -9.15 -2.21
N ILE A 60 -7.05 -9.75 -3.24
CA ILE A 60 -6.92 -9.15 -4.57
C ILE A 60 -7.66 -10.06 -5.53
N THR A 61 -8.87 -9.68 -5.94
CA THR A 61 -9.69 -10.48 -6.86
C THR A 61 -10.22 -9.61 -7.99
N PRO A 62 -10.52 -10.19 -9.17
CA PRO A 62 -11.20 -9.47 -10.26
C PRO A 62 -12.57 -8.90 -9.85
N GLN A 63 -13.17 -9.42 -8.79
CA GLN A 63 -14.46 -9.00 -8.26
C GLN A 63 -14.35 -7.82 -7.30
N ASN A 64 -13.13 -7.40 -6.93
CA ASN A 64 -12.93 -6.23 -6.09
C ASN A 64 -13.37 -4.97 -6.84
N LYS A 65 -14.15 -4.15 -6.14
CA LYS A 65 -14.70 -2.90 -6.70
C LYS A 65 -14.16 -1.72 -5.92
N GLN A 66 -13.92 -0.62 -6.64
CA GLN A 66 -13.59 0.67 -6.07
C GLN A 66 -14.86 1.45 -5.75
N TYR A 67 -14.90 2.05 -4.57
CA TYR A 67 -15.96 2.88 -4.02
C TYR A 67 -15.44 4.30 -3.81
N ALA A 68 -16.20 5.14 -3.09
CA ALA A 68 -15.84 6.53 -2.83
C ALA A 68 -14.41 6.66 -2.24
N ASN A 69 -13.70 7.72 -2.63
CA ASN A 69 -12.35 8.06 -2.17
C ASN A 69 -11.28 6.97 -2.39
N GLY A 70 -11.47 6.08 -3.38
CA GLY A 70 -10.49 5.04 -3.69
C GLY A 70 -10.51 3.84 -2.74
N ILE A 71 -11.55 3.71 -1.91
CA ILE A 71 -11.75 2.53 -1.07
C ILE A 71 -12.05 1.34 -1.97
N VAL A 72 -11.20 0.31 -1.94
CA VAL A 72 -11.44 -0.94 -2.67
C VAL A 72 -11.95 -2.01 -1.71
N LEU A 73 -13.05 -2.68 -2.08
CA LEU A 73 -13.59 -3.80 -1.31
C LEU A 73 -13.80 -5.03 -2.20
N SER A 74 -13.44 -6.20 -1.68
CA SER A 74 -13.91 -7.48 -2.19
C SER A 74 -15.39 -7.68 -1.84
N PRO A 75 -16.11 -8.59 -2.51
CA PRO A 75 -17.50 -8.90 -2.15
C PRO A 75 -17.66 -9.23 -0.65
N ARG A 76 -16.75 -10.05 -0.13
CA ARG A 76 -16.70 -10.42 1.29
C ARG A 76 -16.38 -9.22 2.20
N GLY A 77 -15.40 -8.41 1.82
CA GLY A 77 -15.05 -7.20 2.57
C GLY A 77 -16.19 -6.20 2.65
N ALA A 78 -17.00 -6.09 1.59
CA ALA A 78 -18.19 -5.25 1.57
C ALA A 78 -19.29 -5.76 2.51
N GLU A 79 -19.53 -7.08 2.57
CA GLU A 79 -20.49 -7.67 3.52
C GLU A 79 -20.09 -7.42 4.98
N ILE A 80 -18.82 -7.63 5.32
CA ILE A 80 -18.29 -7.38 6.66
C ILE A 80 -18.49 -5.90 7.03
N LEU A 81 -18.04 -5.00 6.15
CA LEU A 81 -18.12 -3.56 6.41
C LEU A 81 -19.57 -3.07 6.52
N LYS A 82 -20.47 -3.62 5.67
CA LYS A 82 -21.91 -3.33 5.76
C LYS A 82 -22.44 -3.69 7.14
N HIS A 83 -22.24 -4.93 7.59
CA HIS A 83 -22.74 -5.39 8.89
C HIS A 83 -22.19 -4.57 10.06
N GLU A 84 -20.90 -4.19 10.03
CA GLU A 84 -20.32 -3.34 11.07
C GLU A 84 -20.93 -1.93 11.09
N ILE A 85 -21.15 -1.31 9.92
CA ILE A 85 -21.75 0.02 9.83
C ILE A 85 -23.22 -0.02 10.31
N GLU A 86 -23.99 -1.01 9.86
CA GLU A 86 -25.38 -1.21 10.29
C GLU A 86 -25.47 -1.38 11.81
N PHE A 87 -24.60 -2.21 12.39
CA PHE A 87 -24.56 -2.45 13.82
C PHE A 87 -24.14 -1.22 14.62
N LYS A 88 -23.10 -0.50 14.17
CA LYS A 88 -22.49 0.60 14.92
C LYS A 88 -23.30 1.91 14.85
N TYR A 89 -23.96 2.16 13.73
CA TYR A 89 -24.71 3.41 13.52
C TYR A 89 -26.22 3.22 13.45
N GLY A 90 -26.72 1.99 13.51
CA GLY A 90 -28.16 1.70 13.42
C GLY A 90 -28.77 2.07 12.07
N ILE A 91 -27.94 2.27 11.05
CA ILE A 91 -28.38 2.63 9.70
C ILE A 91 -28.77 1.32 9.01
N LYS A 92 -30.07 1.09 8.77
CA LYS A 92 -30.52 0.02 7.86
C LYS A 92 -30.49 0.58 6.44
N ALA A 93 -29.61 0.03 5.59
CA ALA A 93 -29.54 0.35 4.17
C ALA A 93 -30.21 -0.75 3.33
#